data_AF-A0A8A2UEC4-F1
#
_entry.id   AF-A0A8A2UEC4-F1
#
_cell.length_a   1.000
_cell.length_b   1.000
_cell.length_c   1.000
_cell.angle_alpha   90.00
_cell.angle_beta   90.00
_cell.angle_gamma   90.00
#
_symmetry.space_group_name_H-M   'P 1'
#
loop_
_entity.id
_entity.type
_entity.pdbx_description
1 polymer ?
#
loop_
_entity_poly.entity_id
_entity_poly.type
_entity_poly.pdbx_seq_one_letter_code
_entity_poly.pdbx_strand_id
1 'polypeptide(L)'
;MYLVDLERVVSDADTQEDVLSATEGVWSAIYERMDPTETLWVVAPNAYRDGRMWPIAMAVADYAREESGLTLKNTITVHRWEDRGADMESAYDEILFFVKDKREYQFHKDDIRVAHVYEGNEWGGERKEGNSAYHNTKVRRYNPDGKDPGNVWLDEDRTQTDNQEVDEVEPIPLREALRRCVLVGTNESETVYTLWTNEIEDMVSDEERVAEPLDVTVLREEVSG
;
A
#
# COMPACT_ATOMS: atom_id res chain seq x y z
N MET A 1 8.62 11.01 -1.99
CA MET A 1 8.07 9.69 -1.54
C MET A 1 9.04 8.60 -1.91
N TYR A 2 9.08 7.51 -1.14
CA TYR A 2 9.85 6.31 -1.45
C TYR A 2 8.93 5.12 -1.70
N LEU A 3 9.24 4.34 -2.73
CA LEU A 3 8.54 3.11 -3.07
C LEU A 3 9.54 1.98 -3.29
N VAL A 4 9.43 0.94 -2.48
CA VAL A 4 10.31 -0.23 -2.47
C VAL A 4 9.50 -1.44 -2.89
N ASP A 5 9.96 -2.16 -3.91
CA ASP A 5 9.32 -3.38 -4.38
C ASP A 5 10.18 -4.61 -4.08
N LEU A 6 9.80 -5.40 -3.08
CA LEU A 6 10.57 -6.59 -2.69
C LEU A 6 10.15 -7.85 -3.45
N GLU A 7 9.26 -7.79 -4.44
CA GLU A 7 8.76 -8.99 -5.13
C GLU A 7 9.91 -9.84 -5.71
N ARG A 8 10.87 -9.20 -6.39
CA ARG A 8 12.06 -9.88 -6.91
C ARG A 8 13.02 -10.35 -5.83
N VAL A 9 13.23 -9.52 -4.80
CA VAL A 9 14.10 -9.86 -3.67
C VAL A 9 13.59 -11.12 -2.97
N VAL A 10 12.28 -11.21 -2.73
CA VAL A 10 11.62 -12.38 -2.16
C VAL A 10 11.70 -13.57 -3.11
N SER A 11 11.45 -13.36 -4.40
CA SER A 11 11.54 -14.40 -5.43
C SER A 11 12.94 -15.06 -5.45
N ASP A 12 13.99 -14.26 -5.44
CA ASP A 12 15.37 -14.72 -5.63
C ASP A 12 16.04 -15.24 -4.35
N ALA A 13 15.49 -14.93 -3.17
CA ALA A 13 16.04 -15.35 -1.88
C ALA A 13 15.83 -16.86 -1.61
N ASP A 14 16.78 -17.53 -0.95
CA ASP A 14 16.64 -18.94 -0.53
C ASP A 14 15.99 -19.08 0.85
N THR A 15 16.03 -18.01 1.66
CA THR A 15 15.44 -17.96 3.00
C THR A 15 14.85 -16.57 3.30
N GLN A 16 14.02 -16.49 4.34
CA GLN A 16 13.55 -15.20 4.86
C GLN A 16 14.71 -14.32 5.34
N GLU A 17 15.79 -14.90 5.88
CA GLU A 17 16.96 -14.15 6.35
C GLU A 17 17.70 -13.49 5.19
N ASP A 18 17.79 -14.17 4.03
CA ASP A 18 18.40 -13.59 2.83
C ASP A 18 17.66 -12.35 2.35
N VAL A 19 16.32 -12.32 2.48
CA VAL A 19 15.51 -11.12 2.18
C VAL A 19 15.90 -9.97 3.11
N LEU A 20 16.02 -10.23 4.42
CA LEU A 20 16.39 -9.19 5.39
C LEU A 20 17.81 -8.67 5.12
N SER A 21 18.77 -9.57 4.91
CA SER A 21 20.14 -9.21 4.52
C SER A 21 20.21 -8.44 3.20
N ALA A 22 19.33 -8.74 2.24
CA ALA A 22 19.21 -7.96 1.01
C ALA A 22 18.68 -6.53 1.24
N THR A 23 18.12 -6.22 2.40
CA THR A 23 17.64 -4.87 2.75
C THR A 23 18.48 -4.16 3.81
N GLU A 24 19.56 -4.79 4.29
CA GLU A 24 20.45 -4.21 5.30
C GLU A 24 20.97 -2.84 4.87
N GLY A 25 20.86 -1.85 5.76
CA GLY A 25 21.31 -0.47 5.58
C GLY A 25 20.37 0.39 4.76
N VAL A 26 19.46 -0.22 3.99
CA VAL A 26 18.55 0.50 3.08
C VAL A 26 17.52 1.30 3.88
N TRP A 27 17.00 0.73 4.97
CA TRP A 27 15.98 1.40 5.79
C TRP A 27 16.55 2.63 6.50
N SER A 28 17.76 2.52 7.04
CA SER A 28 18.47 3.66 7.65
C SER A 28 18.76 4.75 6.62
N ALA A 29 19.26 4.37 5.44
CA ALA A 29 19.60 5.33 4.39
C ALA A 29 18.36 6.08 3.89
N ILE A 30 17.25 5.37 3.65
CA ILE A 30 15.97 5.99 3.30
C ILE A 30 15.51 6.92 4.43
N TYR A 31 15.53 6.46 5.68
CA TYR A 31 15.10 7.27 6.83
C TYR A 31 15.88 8.59 6.95
N GLU A 32 17.21 8.56 6.79
CA GLU A 32 18.04 9.76 6.86
C GLU A 32 17.73 10.74 5.72
N ARG A 33 17.50 10.24 4.50
CA ARG A 33 17.15 11.06 3.33
C ARG A 33 15.73 11.62 3.36
N MET A 34 14.78 10.90 3.97
CA MET A 34 13.37 11.29 3.98
C MET A 34 13.16 12.62 4.69
N ASP A 35 12.40 13.53 4.07
CA ASP A 35 11.82 14.67 4.79
C ASP A 35 10.68 14.20 5.73
N PRO A 36 10.37 14.95 6.82
CA PRO A 36 9.30 14.57 7.75
C PRO A 36 7.92 14.41 7.11
N THR A 37 7.68 15.10 5.99
CA THR A 37 6.43 15.05 5.23
C THR A 37 6.35 13.86 4.30
N GLU A 38 7.47 13.19 4.00
CA GLU A 38 7.49 12.10 3.02
C GLU A 38 6.99 10.77 3.58
N THR A 39 6.56 9.92 2.65
CA THR A 39 6.05 8.58 2.93
C THR A 39 6.92 7.51 2.28
N LEU A 40 7.01 6.35 2.93
CA LEU A 40 7.67 5.16 2.41
C LEU A 40 6.65 4.03 2.28
N TRP A 41 6.59 3.43 1.10
CA TRP A 41 5.72 2.31 0.78
C TRP A 41 6.57 1.11 0.38
N VAL A 42 6.27 -0.06 0.93
CA VAL A 42 7.05 -1.29 0.69
C VAL A 42 6.12 -2.40 0.28
N VAL A 43 6.23 -2.87 -0.96
CA VAL A 43 5.59 -4.11 -1.42
C VAL A 43 6.39 -5.27 -0.86
N ALA A 44 5.77 -6.08 0.00
CA ALA A 44 6.41 -7.18 0.71
C ALA A 44 5.53 -8.43 0.62
N PRO A 45 5.57 -9.17 -0.51
CA PRO A 45 4.72 -10.34 -0.68
C PRO A 45 5.12 -11.46 0.30
N ASN A 46 4.13 -12.07 0.94
CA ASN A 46 4.35 -13.25 1.76
C ASN A 46 4.64 -14.44 0.83
N ALA A 47 5.64 -15.25 1.16
CA ALA A 47 6.01 -16.42 0.36
C ALA A 47 5.54 -17.71 1.03
N TYR A 48 5.09 -18.68 0.24
CA TYR A 48 4.84 -20.04 0.71
C TYR A 48 5.77 -21.00 -0.04
N ARG A 49 6.69 -21.64 0.68
CA ARG A 49 7.72 -22.51 0.10
C ARG A 49 7.92 -23.73 0.99
N ASP A 50 7.99 -24.91 0.38
CA ASP A 50 8.21 -26.18 1.06
C ASP A 50 7.27 -26.42 2.25
N GLY A 51 6.00 -26.04 2.11
CA GLY A 51 4.98 -26.19 3.17
C GLY A 51 5.10 -25.19 4.32
N ARG A 52 5.91 -24.14 4.18
CA ARG A 52 6.12 -23.10 5.19
C ARG A 52 5.74 -21.73 4.65
N MET A 53 5.05 -20.98 5.49
CA MET A 53 4.79 -19.56 5.26
C MET A 53 5.97 -18.73 5.75
N TRP A 54 6.47 -17.85 4.89
CA TRP A 54 7.41 -16.79 5.24
C TRP A 54 6.63 -15.48 5.35
N PRO A 55 6.41 -14.96 6.58
CA PRO A 55 5.70 -13.70 6.80
C PRO A 55 6.63 -12.52 6.52
N ILE A 56 7.02 -12.34 5.25
CA ILE A 56 8.01 -11.35 4.82
C ILE A 56 7.61 -9.95 5.28
N ALA A 57 6.35 -9.55 5.09
CA ALA A 57 5.89 -8.22 5.44
C ALA A 57 6.09 -7.90 6.92
N MET A 58 5.74 -8.82 7.82
CA MET A 58 5.95 -8.64 9.26
C MET A 58 7.44 -8.58 9.60
N ALA A 59 8.25 -9.48 9.01
CA ALA A 59 9.68 -9.52 9.27
C ALA A 59 10.40 -8.26 8.80
N VAL A 60 10.09 -7.79 7.59
CA VAL A 60 10.61 -6.53 7.04
C VAL A 60 10.15 -5.35 7.88
N ALA A 61 8.90 -5.35 8.35
CA ALA A 61 8.40 -4.26 9.16
C ALA A 61 9.09 -4.13 10.51
N ASP A 62 9.37 -5.24 11.17
CA ASP A 62 10.12 -5.24 12.42
C ASP A 62 11.58 -4.84 12.15
N TYR A 63 12.22 -5.43 11.14
CA TYR A 63 13.61 -5.13 10.78
C TYR A 63 13.82 -3.64 10.42
N ALA A 64 12.97 -3.06 9.58
CA ALA A 64 13.06 -1.65 9.19
C ALA A 64 12.92 -0.70 10.40
N ARG A 65 12.10 -1.07 11.39
CA ARG A 65 11.89 -0.29 12.63
C ARG A 65 13.00 -0.48 13.67
N GLU A 66 13.69 -1.61 13.64
CA GLU A 66 14.86 -1.86 14.47
C GLU A 66 16.09 -1.14 13.92
N GLU A 67 16.24 -1.12 12.59
CA GLU A 67 17.37 -0.49 11.90
C GLU A 67 17.26 1.04 11.89
N SER A 68 16.04 1.59 11.86
CA SER A 68 15.79 3.02 11.66
C SER A 68 14.73 3.61 12.59
N GLY A 69 14.56 4.93 12.56
CA GLY A 69 13.48 5.63 13.27
C GLY A 69 12.11 5.56 12.59
N LEU A 70 11.95 4.79 11.51
CA LEU A 70 10.69 4.69 10.77
C LEU A 70 9.56 4.19 11.67
N THR A 71 8.36 4.72 11.45
CA THR A 71 7.17 4.16 12.08
C THR A 71 6.22 3.55 11.07
N LEU A 72 5.86 2.28 11.29
CA LEU A 72 4.76 1.62 10.58
C LEU A 72 3.44 2.31 10.94
N LYS A 73 2.79 2.90 9.94
CA LYS A 73 1.53 3.61 10.06
C LYS A 73 0.35 2.73 9.67
N ASN A 74 0.51 1.90 8.66
CA ASN A 74 -0.52 0.96 8.21
C ASN A 74 0.11 -0.25 7.49
N THR A 75 -0.66 -1.33 7.42
CA THR A 75 -0.40 -2.47 6.54
C THR A 75 -1.62 -2.65 5.66
N ILE A 76 -1.40 -2.60 4.35
CA ILE A 76 -2.46 -2.77 3.36
C ILE A 76 -2.40 -4.20 2.87
N THR A 77 -3.53 -4.89 2.94
CA THR A 77 -3.71 -6.22 2.38
C THR A 77 -4.24 -6.07 0.96
N VAL A 78 -3.48 -6.56 -0.02
CA VAL A 78 -3.85 -6.52 -1.44
C VAL A 78 -4.24 -7.92 -1.86
N HIS A 79 -5.50 -8.10 -2.24
CA HIS A 79 -5.98 -9.37 -2.76
C HIS A 79 -5.47 -9.57 -4.19
N ARG A 80 -4.76 -10.67 -4.43
CA ARG A 80 -3.91 -10.84 -5.63
C ARG A 80 -4.21 -12.07 -6.47
N TRP A 81 -5.11 -12.96 -6.03
CA TRP A 81 -5.33 -14.24 -6.71
C TRP A 81 -6.80 -14.64 -6.80
N GLU A 82 -7.22 -15.07 -8.00
CA GLU A 82 -8.60 -15.49 -8.32
C GLU A 82 -8.91 -16.93 -7.89
N ASP A 83 -7.95 -17.86 -8.01
CA ASP A 83 -8.19 -19.28 -7.69
C ASP A 83 -6.88 -19.98 -7.29
N ARG A 84 -6.84 -20.56 -6.09
CA ARG A 84 -5.70 -21.33 -5.54
C ARG A 84 -6.13 -22.70 -5.01
N GLY A 85 -7.00 -23.42 -5.74
CA GLY A 85 -7.31 -24.80 -5.36
C GLY A 85 -7.73 -24.94 -3.88
N ALA A 86 -7.37 -26.06 -3.23
CA ALA A 86 -7.80 -26.37 -1.86
C ALA A 86 -6.73 -26.13 -0.77
N ASP A 87 -5.60 -25.51 -1.10
CA ASP A 87 -4.54 -25.25 -0.11
C ASP A 87 -4.68 -23.86 0.52
N MET A 88 -4.44 -23.76 1.83
CA MET A 88 -4.46 -22.49 2.60
C MET A 88 -3.23 -21.61 2.30
N GLU A 89 -2.80 -21.55 1.04
CA GLU A 89 -1.77 -20.61 0.60
C GLU A 89 -2.29 -19.18 0.76
N SER A 90 -1.41 -18.23 1.07
CA SER A 90 -1.81 -16.81 1.19
C SER A 90 -2.59 -16.39 -0.05
N ALA A 91 -3.71 -15.70 0.13
CA ALA A 91 -4.52 -15.14 -0.97
C ALA A 91 -4.24 -13.63 -1.21
N TYR A 92 -3.27 -13.09 -0.47
CA TYR A 92 -2.95 -11.68 -0.44
C TYR A 92 -1.45 -11.41 -0.36
N ASP A 93 -1.08 -10.25 -0.87
CA ASP A 93 0.21 -9.60 -0.63
C ASP A 93 0.00 -8.44 0.36
N GLU A 94 1.09 -7.97 0.96
CA GLU A 94 1.05 -6.84 1.88
C GLU A 94 1.88 -5.66 1.33
N ILE A 95 1.32 -4.46 1.46
CA ILE A 95 2.05 -3.21 1.26
C ILE A 95 2.16 -2.52 2.63
N LEU A 96 3.39 -2.34 3.08
CA LEU A 96 3.69 -1.66 4.34
C LEU A 96 3.76 -0.15 4.09
N PHE A 97 3.16 0.62 4.99
CA PHE A 97 3.21 2.07 4.95
C PHE A 97 3.99 2.62 6.14
N PHE A 98 5.16 3.20 5.89
CA PHE A 98 6.01 3.84 6.87
C PHE A 98 6.03 5.37 6.71
N VAL A 99 6.25 6.03 7.85
CA VAL A 99 6.44 7.47 7.92
C VAL A 99 7.60 7.80 8.84
N LYS A 100 8.26 8.94 8.58
CA LYS A 100 9.28 9.51 9.47
C LYS A 100 8.64 10.26 10.65
N ASP A 101 7.65 11.12 10.38
CA ASP A 101 6.87 11.82 11.41
C ASP A 101 5.36 11.62 11.24
N LYS A 102 4.71 11.04 12.26
CA LYS A 102 3.26 10.82 12.31
C LYS A 102 2.43 12.10 12.30
N ARG A 103 3.03 13.25 12.57
CA ARG A 103 2.34 14.55 12.67
C ARG A 103 2.38 15.33 11.37
N GLU A 104 3.37 15.09 10.52
CA GLU A 104 3.66 15.95 9.37
C GLU A 104 3.60 15.22 8.02
N TYR A 105 3.53 13.88 8.01
CA TYR A 105 3.44 13.13 6.76
C TYR A 105 2.24 13.56 5.89
N GLN A 106 2.48 13.66 4.59
CA GLN A 106 1.42 13.91 3.62
C GLN A 106 0.59 12.65 3.37
N PHE A 107 -0.72 12.83 3.18
CA PHE A 107 -1.65 11.73 2.92
C PHE A 107 -2.92 12.24 2.20
N HIS A 108 -2.91 12.21 0.88
CA HIS A 108 -3.98 12.73 0.02
C HIS A 108 -5.10 11.70 -0.16
N LYS A 109 -5.80 11.41 0.94
CA LYS A 109 -6.81 10.35 1.00
C LYS A 109 -7.93 10.50 -0.03
N ASP A 110 -8.27 11.75 -0.37
CA ASP A 110 -9.40 12.04 -1.26
C ASP A 110 -9.11 11.59 -2.71
N ASP A 111 -7.83 11.51 -3.11
CA ASP A 111 -7.40 11.13 -4.47
C ASP A 111 -7.54 9.63 -4.75
N ILE A 112 -7.79 8.82 -3.73
CA ILE A 112 -7.92 7.36 -3.83
C ILE A 112 -9.28 6.85 -3.33
N ARG A 113 -10.26 7.74 -3.19
CA ARG A 113 -11.61 7.35 -2.79
C ARG A 113 -12.23 6.41 -3.83
N VAL A 114 -13.02 5.48 -3.33
CA VAL A 114 -13.76 4.51 -4.16
C VAL A 114 -15.25 4.73 -4.02
N ALA A 115 -16.05 4.22 -4.96
CA ALA A 115 -17.49 4.39 -4.92
C ALA A 115 -18.10 3.92 -3.58
N HIS A 116 -19.15 4.61 -3.12
CA HIS A 116 -19.87 4.21 -1.92
C HIS A 116 -20.54 2.86 -2.13
N VAL A 117 -20.48 2.05 -1.09
CA VAL A 117 -21.20 0.77 -1.05
C VAL A 117 -22.57 1.03 -0.44
N TYR A 118 -23.64 0.68 -1.17
CA TYR A 118 -25.05 0.88 -0.81
C TYR A 118 -25.59 2.31 -0.89
N GLU A 119 -24.98 3.22 -1.66
CA GLU A 119 -25.61 4.53 -1.90
C GLU A 119 -26.95 4.34 -2.62
N GLY A 120 -28.04 4.44 -1.86
CA GLY A 120 -29.42 4.21 -2.33
C GLY A 120 -30.06 2.89 -1.87
N ASN A 121 -29.26 1.87 -1.50
CA ASN A 121 -29.74 0.52 -1.14
C ASN A 121 -29.35 0.13 0.30
N GLU A 122 -29.54 1.05 1.26
CA GLU A 122 -29.18 0.81 2.64
C GLU A 122 -30.22 -0.02 3.42
N TRP A 123 -29.75 -0.82 4.38
CA TRP A 123 -30.59 -1.40 5.44
C TRP A 123 -31.31 -0.28 6.24
N GLY A 124 -32.57 -0.01 5.89
CA GLY A 124 -33.41 1.00 6.53
C GLY A 124 -33.86 2.18 5.64
N GLY A 125 -33.68 2.10 4.31
CA GLY A 125 -34.20 3.06 3.32
C GLY A 125 -33.24 4.20 2.95
N GLU A 126 -33.67 5.13 2.08
CA GLU A 126 -32.88 6.29 1.64
C GLU A 126 -32.56 7.24 2.81
N ARG A 127 -31.40 7.08 3.46
CA ARG A 127 -30.95 7.97 4.54
C ARG A 127 -29.90 8.94 4.03
N LYS A 128 -30.34 10.10 3.56
CA LYS A 128 -29.47 11.21 3.14
C LYS A 128 -28.68 11.85 4.29
N GLU A 129 -29.12 11.66 5.53
CA GLU A 129 -28.52 12.22 6.75
C GLU A 129 -28.26 11.12 7.78
N GLY A 130 -27.04 11.06 8.31
CA GLY A 130 -26.67 10.18 9.42
C GLY A 130 -26.50 10.98 10.72
N ASN A 131 -26.79 10.36 11.86
CA ASN A 131 -26.28 10.84 13.14
C ASN A 131 -24.84 10.37 13.26
N SER A 132 -23.90 11.31 13.44
CA SER A 132 -22.55 10.96 13.84
C SER A 132 -22.61 10.35 15.24
N ALA A 133 -22.01 9.17 15.43
CA ALA A 133 -21.84 8.56 16.76
C ALA A 133 -20.98 9.42 17.71
N TYR A 134 -20.31 10.45 17.19
CA TYR A 134 -19.35 11.29 17.90
C TYR A 134 -19.73 12.78 17.96
N HIS A 135 -20.72 13.24 17.19
CA HIS A 135 -21.13 14.66 17.17
C HIS A 135 -22.63 14.84 16.92
N ASN A 136 -23.25 15.72 17.71
CA ASN A 136 -24.65 16.19 17.58
C ASN A 136 -24.84 17.14 16.36
N THR A 137 -24.28 16.79 15.21
CA THR A 137 -24.36 17.60 13.99
C THR A 137 -24.77 16.70 12.83
N LYS A 138 -25.77 17.13 12.06
CA LYS A 138 -26.16 16.46 10.83
C LYS A 138 -25.03 16.59 9.82
N VAL A 139 -24.37 15.49 9.48
CA VAL A 139 -23.33 15.45 8.46
C VAL A 139 -23.89 14.69 7.26
N ARG A 140 -23.55 15.14 6.04
CA ARG A 140 -23.81 14.35 4.83
C ARG A 140 -23.16 12.98 5.03
N ARG A 141 -23.94 11.91 4.90
CA ARG A 141 -23.45 10.54 5.14
C ARG A 141 -22.43 10.10 4.09
N TYR A 142 -22.58 10.62 2.88
CA TYR A 142 -21.77 10.31 1.72
C TYR A 142 -20.94 11.53 1.32
N ASN A 143 -19.62 11.34 1.21
CA ASN A 143 -18.76 12.31 0.54
C ASN A 143 -19.02 12.17 -0.97
N PRO A 144 -19.33 13.25 -1.72
CA PRO A 144 -19.54 13.17 -3.17
C PRO A 144 -18.39 12.48 -3.92
N ASP A 145 -17.18 12.50 -3.37
CA ASP A 145 -15.98 11.93 -4.01
C ASP A 145 -15.77 10.44 -3.68
N GLY A 146 -16.65 9.82 -2.88
CA GLY A 146 -16.61 8.39 -2.55
C GLY A 146 -16.24 8.04 -1.09
N LYS A 147 -16.16 6.75 -0.76
CA LYS A 147 -15.73 6.22 0.54
C LYS A 147 -14.21 6.06 0.62
N ASP A 148 -13.74 5.91 1.84
CA ASP A 148 -12.37 5.45 2.13
C ASP A 148 -12.17 4.03 1.56
N PRO A 149 -11.13 3.77 0.75
CA PRO A 149 -10.81 2.42 0.30
C PRO A 149 -10.39 1.49 1.44
N GLY A 150 -10.08 2.02 2.63
CA GLY A 150 -9.63 1.23 3.77
C GLY A 150 -8.23 0.65 3.52
N ASN A 151 -7.89 -0.40 4.28
CA ASN A 151 -6.60 -1.07 4.22
C ASN A 151 -6.68 -2.48 3.61
N VAL A 152 -7.81 -2.84 2.98
CA VAL A 152 -7.97 -4.08 2.22
C VAL A 152 -8.38 -3.69 0.81
N TRP A 153 -7.53 -3.99 -0.16
CA TRP A 153 -7.71 -3.60 -1.55
C TRP A 153 -7.98 -4.84 -2.40
N LEU A 154 -9.13 -4.79 -3.06
CA LEU A 154 -9.69 -5.79 -3.96
C LEU A 154 -10.58 -5.03 -4.97
N ASP A 155 -10.86 -5.65 -6.10
CA ASP A 155 -11.86 -5.15 -7.05
C ASP A 155 -13.22 -5.80 -6.77
N GLU A 156 -14.28 -5.01 -6.80
CA GLU A 156 -15.65 -5.47 -6.53
C GLU A 156 -16.49 -5.26 -7.79
N ASP A 157 -16.87 -6.35 -8.47
CA ASP A 157 -17.91 -6.27 -9.49
C ASP A 157 -19.28 -6.25 -8.79
N ARG A 158 -20.04 -5.20 -9.09
CA ARG A 158 -21.40 -4.95 -8.58
C ARG A 158 -22.37 -4.62 -9.72
N THR A 159 -21.96 -4.93 -10.95
CA THR A 159 -22.69 -4.56 -12.17
C THR A 159 -23.60 -5.66 -12.69
N GLN A 160 -23.54 -6.86 -12.11
CA GLN A 160 -24.32 -8.01 -12.54
C GLN A 160 -25.73 -7.99 -11.94
N THR A 161 -25.93 -7.37 -10.79
CA THR A 161 -27.25 -7.22 -10.15
C THR A 161 -27.62 -5.77 -9.83
N ASP A 162 -28.90 -5.43 -10.03
CA ASP A 162 -29.44 -4.07 -9.81
C ASP A 162 -29.54 -3.67 -8.32
N ASN A 163 -29.12 -4.53 -7.39
CA ASN A 163 -29.24 -4.32 -5.95
C ASN A 163 -27.95 -3.75 -5.30
N GLN A 164 -26.91 -3.46 -6.09
CA GLN A 164 -25.59 -2.98 -5.62
C GLN A 164 -24.90 -3.94 -4.63
N GLU A 165 -25.30 -5.22 -4.54
CA GLU A 165 -24.55 -6.23 -3.79
C GLU A 165 -23.21 -6.53 -4.48
N VAL A 166 -22.29 -7.17 -3.76
CA VAL A 166 -21.07 -7.68 -4.40
C VAL A 166 -21.49 -8.91 -5.19
N ASP A 167 -21.39 -8.83 -6.50
CA ASP A 167 -21.63 -9.95 -7.39
C ASP A 167 -20.39 -10.85 -7.37
N GLU A 168 -19.22 -10.25 -7.59
CA GLU A 168 -17.93 -10.93 -7.63
C GLU A 168 -16.82 -10.07 -7.01
N VAL A 169 -15.77 -10.74 -6.54
CA VAL A 169 -14.54 -10.09 -6.05
C VAL A 169 -13.39 -10.57 -6.93
N GLU A 170 -12.66 -9.62 -7.48
CA GLU A 170 -11.48 -9.88 -8.30
C GLU A 170 -10.23 -9.29 -7.62
N PRO A 171 -9.04 -9.84 -7.92
CA PRO A 171 -7.78 -9.23 -7.53
C PRO A 171 -7.60 -7.85 -8.12
N ILE A 172 -7.14 -6.90 -7.31
CA ILE A 172 -6.72 -5.60 -7.82
C ILE A 172 -5.34 -5.76 -8.50
N PRO A 173 -5.13 -5.19 -9.70
CA PRO A 173 -3.81 -5.18 -10.32
C PRO A 173 -2.80 -4.48 -9.42
N LEU A 174 -1.59 -5.04 -9.26
CA LEU A 174 -0.53 -4.42 -8.44
C LEU A 174 -0.24 -2.98 -8.92
N ARG A 175 -0.27 -2.75 -10.23
CA ARG A 175 -0.12 -1.41 -10.81
C ARG A 175 -1.15 -0.42 -10.26
N GLU A 176 -2.41 -0.80 -10.10
CA GLU A 176 -3.43 0.06 -9.51
C GLU A 176 -3.20 0.27 -8.01
N ALA A 177 -2.80 -0.77 -7.27
CA ALA A 177 -2.41 -0.62 -5.86
C ALA A 177 -1.24 0.38 -5.70
N LEU A 178 -0.21 0.25 -6.53
CA LEU A 178 0.94 1.16 -6.53
C LEU A 178 0.57 2.58 -6.96
N ARG A 179 -0.32 2.73 -7.94
CA ARG A 179 -0.87 4.01 -8.35
C ARG A 179 -1.55 4.72 -7.17
N ARG A 180 -2.36 4.00 -6.38
CA ARG A 180 -2.98 4.55 -5.15
C ARG A 180 -1.93 4.99 -4.13
N CYS A 181 -0.85 4.23 -3.94
CA CYS A 181 0.26 4.63 -3.08
C CYS A 181 0.91 5.94 -3.55
N VAL A 182 1.12 6.10 -4.87
CA VAL A 182 1.69 7.34 -5.44
C VAL A 182 0.76 8.53 -5.21
N LEU A 183 -0.52 8.40 -5.57
CA LEU A 183 -1.52 9.45 -5.40
C LEU A 183 -1.64 9.91 -3.95
N VAL A 184 -1.78 8.97 -3.02
CA VAL A 184 -1.94 9.33 -1.60
C VAL A 184 -0.64 9.85 -0.97
N GLY A 185 0.51 9.44 -1.49
CA GLY A 185 1.83 9.71 -0.91
C GLY A 185 2.56 10.93 -1.48
N THR A 186 2.04 11.55 -2.55
CA THR A 186 2.71 12.66 -3.26
C THR A 186 1.76 13.67 -3.88
N ASN A 187 2.24 14.91 -4.03
CA ASN A 187 1.64 15.91 -4.91
C ASN A 187 2.15 15.77 -6.36
N GLU A 188 1.47 16.44 -7.30
CA GLU A 188 1.96 16.62 -8.67
C GLU A 188 3.38 17.21 -8.68
N SER A 189 4.19 16.82 -9.67
CA SER A 189 5.60 17.20 -9.84
C SER A 189 6.57 16.77 -8.74
N GLU A 190 6.12 16.11 -7.67
CA GLU A 190 7.02 15.55 -6.66
C GLU A 190 7.75 14.29 -7.18
N THR A 191 8.92 14.02 -6.59
CA THR A 191 9.72 12.85 -6.91
C THR A 191 9.24 11.62 -6.13
N VAL A 192 9.05 10.52 -6.86
CA VAL A 192 8.88 9.17 -6.34
C VAL A 192 10.22 8.45 -6.52
N TYR A 193 10.95 8.28 -5.43
CA TYR A 193 12.17 7.49 -5.40
C TYR A 193 11.82 6.01 -5.38
N THR A 194 12.40 5.24 -6.29
CA THR A 194 12.02 3.84 -6.46
C THR A 194 13.20 2.90 -6.29
N LEU A 195 12.98 1.76 -5.63
CA LEU A 195 14.00 0.72 -5.44
C LEU A 195 13.44 -0.63 -5.84
N TRP A 196 14.26 -1.42 -6.54
CA TRP A 196 13.93 -2.78 -7.03
C TRP A 196 12.65 -2.88 -7.87
N THR A 197 12.12 -1.75 -8.34
CA THR A 197 11.02 -1.72 -9.28
C THR A 197 11.54 -1.64 -10.70
N ASN A 198 10.81 -2.21 -11.64
CA ASN A 198 11.23 -2.25 -13.04
C ASN A 198 10.21 -1.65 -14.02
N GLU A 199 8.97 -1.39 -13.59
CA GLU A 199 7.85 -1.14 -14.52
C GLU A 199 6.79 -0.19 -13.95
N ILE A 200 7.22 0.87 -13.25
CA ILE A 200 6.30 1.87 -12.70
C ILE A 200 6.60 3.32 -13.11
N GLU A 201 7.67 3.57 -13.86
CA GLU A 201 8.05 4.92 -14.26
C GLU A 201 6.97 5.59 -15.12
N ASP A 202 6.37 4.82 -16.02
CA ASP A 202 5.26 5.23 -16.86
C ASP A 202 4.02 5.53 -16.02
N MET A 203 3.67 4.67 -15.06
CA MET A 203 2.57 4.90 -14.12
C MET A 203 2.78 6.18 -13.29
N VAL A 204 4.00 6.41 -12.78
CA VAL A 204 4.32 7.63 -12.02
C VAL A 204 4.21 8.88 -12.92
N SER A 205 4.66 8.76 -14.17
CA SER A 205 4.62 9.86 -15.15
C SER A 205 3.19 10.17 -15.61
N ASP A 206 2.34 9.16 -15.78
CA ASP A 206 0.92 9.29 -16.13
C ASP A 206 0.15 10.09 -15.06
N GLU A 207 0.58 10.00 -13.81
CA GLU A 207 0.07 10.79 -12.70
C GLU A 207 0.82 12.14 -12.53
N GLU A 208 1.60 12.59 -13.51
CA GLU A 208 2.31 13.88 -13.45
C GLU A 208 3.33 14.00 -12.29
N ARG A 209 3.95 12.88 -11.89
CA ARG A 209 5.07 12.83 -10.93
C ARG A 209 6.38 12.48 -11.62
N VAL A 210 7.51 12.64 -10.93
CA VAL A 210 8.84 12.28 -11.43
C VAL A 210 9.27 10.97 -10.80
N ALA A 211 9.51 9.93 -11.61
CA ALA A 211 10.13 8.69 -11.13
C ALA A 211 11.65 8.83 -11.11
N GLU A 212 12.28 8.50 -9.99
CA GLU A 212 13.74 8.47 -9.85
C GLU A 212 14.19 7.14 -9.26
N PRO A 213 14.80 6.24 -10.06
CA PRO A 213 15.34 4.98 -9.54
C PRO A 213 16.58 5.22 -8.69
N LEU A 214 16.62 4.59 -7.52
CA LEU A 214 17.76 4.61 -6.61
C LEU A 214 18.55 3.30 -6.70
N ASP A 215 19.88 3.43 -6.66
CA ASP A 215 20.79 2.29 -6.55
C ASP A 215 20.99 1.90 -5.09
N VAL A 216 20.69 0.63 -4.79
CA VAL A 216 20.79 0.05 -3.45
C VAL A 216 22.23 0.03 -2.94
N THR A 217 23.20 -0.17 -3.82
CA THR A 217 24.63 -0.16 -3.47
C THR A 217 25.03 1.22 -2.97
N VAL A 218 24.58 2.26 -3.66
CA VAL A 218 24.83 3.66 -3.27
C VAL A 218 24.20 3.97 -1.93
N LEU A 219 22.94 3.57 -1.71
CA LEU A 219 22.26 3.79 -0.42
C LEU A 219 22.99 3.13 0.75
N ARG A 220 23.51 1.92 0.57
CA ARG A 220 24.24 1.20 1.63
C ARG A 220 25.57 1.84 1.98
N GLU A 221 26.27 2.41 0.99
CA GLU A 221 27.54 3.10 1.22
C GLU A 221 27.37 4.35 2.08
N GLU A 222 26.21 5.01 2.03
CA GLU A 222 25.95 6.24 2.80
C GLU A 222 25.85 6.04 4.31
N VAL A 223 25.40 4.86 4.75
CA VAL A 223 25.24 4.52 6.17
C VAL A 223 26.38 3.68 6.72
N SER A 224 27.26 3.18 5.85
CA SER A 224 28.45 2.40 6.23
C SER A 224 29.69 3.29 6.49
N GLY A 225 29.56 4.61 6.33
CA GLY A 225 30.63 5.62 6.40
C GLY A 225 30.82 6.30 7.75
#